data_AF-A0A424SPG6-F1
#
_entry.id   AF-A0A424SPG6-F1
#
_cell.length_a   1.000
_cell.length_b   1.000
_cell.length_c   1.000
_cell.angle_alpha   90.00
_cell.angle_beta   90.00
_cell.angle_gamma   90.00
#
_symmetry.space_group_name_H-M   'P 1'
#
loop_
_entity.id
_entity.type
_entity.pdbx_description
1 polymer ?
#
loop_
_entity_poly.entity_id
_entity_poly.type
_entity_poly.pdbx_seq_one_letter_code
_entity_poly.pdbx_strand_id
1 'polypeptide(L)'
;MKITYRNPLDLSDTIDVHFGLYNTDFHTRWKDELKKLLKEKYHLEKNYCFMGFVESPRNIQYLCDQINNAIGQINRFNTSNKWQDAGLEPYAIQDHFETDTVMYSADLPIGPAVNGDEMATPGLRIKHDAMNRLHRYFEDLQGEAWGLSSYYKHADYETKYAIRQLNDLCHELECYILSYRKYHSDKEWQRPCQINTWLQAPRTDLQDSDYEYFTENKFDRVCGGVYLHWCQVGKTHIEVFRDEDGKDIDDVVCSSISALKYYSGCFDIEWGKDVTCDTAPWHKEEQDKFYPWLQRNGFDTTDPKLSLGFIKLGQCNFMRSFQTNDPQEIWKILSKYQDLYRIDIDGVVGTFDYVWSQAGYKDLQIKQMIPGYIHSSR
;
A
#
# COMPACT_ATOMS: atom_id res chain seq x y z
N MET A 1 22.17 1.64 2.15
CA MET A 1 21.41 1.83 0.90
C MET A 1 21.24 3.31 0.63
N LYS A 2 21.28 3.73 -0.64
CA LYS A 2 20.96 5.10 -1.07
C LYS A 2 19.84 5.03 -2.12
N ILE A 3 18.81 5.84 -1.95
CA ILE A 3 17.74 5.99 -2.92
C ILE A 3 17.81 7.42 -3.46
N THR A 4 17.90 7.57 -4.77
CA THR A 4 17.77 8.88 -5.43
C THR A 4 16.30 9.03 -5.82
N TYR A 5 15.63 9.98 -5.19
CA TYR A 5 14.30 10.43 -5.59
C TYR A 5 14.39 11.56 -6.60
N ARG A 6 13.38 11.68 -7.44
CA ARG A 6 13.28 12.66 -8.53
C ARG A 6 11.93 13.34 -8.47
N ASN A 7 11.88 14.59 -8.90
CA ASN A 7 10.62 15.30 -9.06
C ASN A 7 9.88 14.74 -10.30
N PRO A 8 8.63 14.25 -10.16
CA PRO A 8 7.91 13.64 -11.27
C PRO A 8 7.48 14.63 -12.36
N LEU A 9 7.63 15.95 -12.11
CA LEU A 9 7.31 17.03 -13.04
C LEU A 9 8.56 17.76 -13.55
N ASP A 10 9.73 17.55 -12.93
CA ASP A 10 11.04 18.04 -13.37
C ASP A 10 12.09 16.94 -13.18
N LEU A 11 12.36 16.18 -14.25
CA LEU A 11 13.23 15.00 -14.17
C LEU A 11 14.70 15.33 -13.90
N SER A 12 15.09 16.60 -13.93
CA SER A 12 16.45 17.03 -13.58
C SER A 12 16.64 17.26 -12.07
N ASP A 13 15.53 17.50 -11.35
CA ASP A 13 15.52 17.80 -9.93
C ASP A 13 15.49 16.50 -9.11
N THR A 14 16.53 16.27 -8.32
CA THR A 14 16.74 15.01 -7.59
C THR A 14 17.28 15.24 -6.18
N ILE A 15 16.98 14.30 -5.29
CA ILE A 15 17.51 14.26 -3.93
C ILE A 15 17.98 12.83 -3.59
N ASP A 16 19.13 12.73 -2.92
CA ASP A 16 19.64 11.47 -2.40
C ASP A 16 19.20 11.28 -0.94
N VAL A 17 18.56 10.14 -0.66
CA VAL A 17 18.15 9.73 0.67
C VAL A 17 18.91 8.49 1.10
N HIS A 18 19.45 8.53 2.31
CA HIS A 18 20.40 7.55 2.81
C HIS A 18 19.81 6.72 3.94
N PHE A 19 19.97 5.40 3.85
CA PHE A 19 19.46 4.44 4.82
C PHE A 19 20.58 3.55 5.35
N GLY A 20 20.65 3.44 6.68
CA GLY A 20 21.42 2.41 7.36
C GLY A 20 20.58 1.15 7.45
N LEU A 21 21.11 0.03 6.94
CA LEU A 21 20.44 -1.27 7.01
C LEU A 21 21.07 -2.10 8.12
N TYR A 22 20.28 -2.93 8.79
CA TYR A 22 20.81 -3.88 9.75
C TYR A 22 21.68 -4.96 9.08
N ASN A 23 22.50 -5.62 9.89
CA ASN A 23 23.48 -6.59 9.43
C ASN A 23 23.35 -7.90 10.20
N THR A 24 22.27 -8.63 9.91
CA THR A 24 22.07 -10.02 10.33
C THR A 24 22.05 -10.94 9.11
N ASP A 25 21.92 -12.25 9.32
CA ASP A 25 21.76 -13.22 8.23
C ASP A 25 20.55 -12.88 7.34
N PHE A 26 19.37 -12.71 7.95
CA PHE A 26 18.15 -12.34 7.23
C PHE A 26 18.32 -11.07 6.40
N HIS A 27 18.87 -10.00 6.99
CA HIS A 27 19.10 -8.74 6.29
C HIS A 27 20.06 -8.90 5.11
N THR A 28 21.05 -9.78 5.22
CA THR A 28 21.97 -10.07 4.12
C THR A 28 21.25 -10.78 2.97
N ARG A 29 20.44 -11.79 3.27
CA ARG A 29 19.63 -12.48 2.26
C ARG A 29 18.58 -11.57 1.61
N TRP A 30 17.90 -10.73 2.38
CA TRP A 30 16.98 -9.74 1.84
C TRP A 30 17.68 -8.75 0.89
N LYS A 31 18.85 -8.23 1.27
CA LYS A 31 19.67 -7.38 0.39
C LYS A 31 20.04 -8.11 -0.91
N ASP A 32 20.31 -9.41 -0.85
CA ASP A 32 20.58 -10.22 -2.04
C ASP A 32 19.37 -10.30 -2.97
N GLU A 33 18.15 -10.48 -2.45
CA GLU A 33 16.93 -10.41 -3.25
C GLU A 33 16.72 -9.03 -3.88
N LEU A 34 16.91 -7.94 -3.12
CA LEU A 34 16.86 -6.58 -3.69
C LEU A 34 17.89 -6.42 -4.81
N LYS A 35 19.15 -6.83 -4.58
CA LYS A 35 20.22 -6.75 -5.60
C LYS A 35 19.87 -7.56 -6.86
N LYS A 36 19.19 -8.69 -6.76
CA LYS A 36 18.68 -9.44 -7.92
C LYS A 36 17.65 -8.61 -8.69
N LEU A 37 16.66 -8.04 -8.02
CA LEU A 37 15.66 -7.16 -8.64
C LEU A 37 16.31 -6.02 -9.45
N LEU A 38 17.34 -5.39 -8.88
CA LEU A 38 18.08 -4.31 -9.53
C LEU A 38 18.88 -4.79 -10.75
N LYS A 39 19.61 -5.91 -10.64
CA LYS A 39 20.44 -6.47 -11.72
C LYS A 39 19.60 -6.96 -12.90
N GLU A 40 18.48 -7.61 -12.60
CA GLU A 40 17.55 -8.19 -13.58
C GLU A 40 16.56 -7.16 -14.13
N LYS A 41 16.60 -5.91 -13.62
CA LYS A 41 15.79 -4.78 -14.08
C LYS A 41 14.29 -5.07 -14.02
N TYR A 42 13.83 -5.65 -12.92
CA TYR A 42 12.39 -5.81 -12.67
C TYR A 42 11.69 -4.45 -12.71
N HIS A 43 10.43 -4.44 -13.15
CA HIS A 43 9.64 -3.23 -13.22
C HIS A 43 9.13 -2.82 -11.83
N LEU A 44 9.71 -1.77 -11.25
CA LEU A 44 9.20 -1.09 -10.06
C LEU A 44 7.90 -0.37 -10.39
N GLU A 45 6.88 -0.55 -9.57
CA GLU A 45 5.60 0.13 -9.66
C GLU A 45 5.69 1.59 -9.16
N LYS A 46 5.26 2.56 -9.99
CA LYS A 46 5.39 4.01 -9.70
C LYS A 46 4.07 4.72 -9.44
N ASN A 47 2.96 4.16 -9.93
CA ASN A 47 1.61 4.68 -9.79
C ASN A 47 0.89 4.21 -8.53
N TYR A 48 1.55 3.39 -7.70
CA TYR A 48 1.13 2.97 -6.37
C TYR A 48 2.39 2.80 -5.52
N CYS A 49 2.98 3.93 -5.10
CA CYS A 49 4.29 3.94 -4.45
C CYS A 49 4.36 4.94 -3.30
N PHE A 50 3.94 6.19 -3.51
CA PHE A 50 3.89 7.21 -2.45
C PHE A 50 2.45 7.42 -2.02
N MET A 51 2.16 7.29 -0.73
CA MET A 51 0.79 7.41 -0.20
C MET A 51 0.75 8.41 0.95
N GLY A 52 -0.38 9.08 1.15
CA GLY A 52 -0.61 9.97 2.30
C GLY A 52 0.18 11.29 2.31
N PHE A 53 0.82 11.66 1.20
CA PHE A 53 1.48 12.96 1.06
C PHE A 53 0.49 14.02 0.57
N VAL A 54 0.13 14.96 1.45
CA VAL A 54 -0.94 15.94 1.18
C VAL A 54 -0.56 17.03 0.18
N GLU A 55 0.73 17.30 0.00
CA GLU A 55 1.25 18.26 -0.99
C GLU A 55 1.69 17.57 -2.29
N SER A 56 1.23 16.33 -2.51
CA SER A 56 1.51 15.55 -3.72
C SER A 56 0.82 16.11 -4.97
N PRO A 57 1.42 15.98 -6.17
CA PRO A 57 0.69 16.16 -7.43
C PRO A 57 -0.44 15.13 -7.63
N ARG A 58 -0.37 13.97 -6.97
CA ARG A 58 -1.41 12.92 -6.98
C ARG A 58 -2.46 13.18 -5.88
N ASN A 59 -3.09 14.34 -5.97
CA ASN A 59 -4.12 14.77 -5.02
C ASN A 59 -5.48 14.07 -5.24
N ILE A 60 -6.45 14.35 -4.38
CA ILE A 60 -7.82 13.80 -4.46
C ILE A 60 -8.45 13.92 -5.85
N GLN A 61 -8.33 15.06 -6.52
CA GLN A 61 -8.89 15.25 -7.85
C GLN A 61 -8.23 14.32 -8.87
N TYR A 62 -6.90 14.28 -8.86
CA TYR A 62 -6.14 13.39 -9.74
C TYR A 62 -6.52 11.92 -9.51
N LEU A 63 -6.63 11.48 -8.26
CA LEU A 63 -6.97 10.10 -7.92
C LEU A 63 -8.39 9.74 -8.35
N CYS A 64 -9.37 10.61 -8.11
CA CYS A 64 -10.73 10.46 -8.62
C CYS A 64 -10.76 10.37 -10.16
N ASP A 65 -10.00 11.22 -10.86
CA ASP A 65 -9.89 11.17 -12.32
C ASP A 65 -9.31 9.82 -12.80
N GLN A 66 -8.28 9.30 -12.12
CA GLN A 66 -7.72 7.98 -12.44
C GLN A 66 -8.73 6.85 -12.19
N ILE A 67 -9.51 6.90 -11.10
CA ILE A 67 -10.57 5.92 -10.80
C ILE A 67 -11.62 5.94 -11.92
N ASN A 68 -12.10 7.13 -12.30
CA ASN A 68 -13.07 7.28 -13.37
C ASN A 68 -12.52 6.82 -14.73
N ASN A 69 -11.23 7.01 -15.00
CA ASN A 69 -10.58 6.50 -16.21
C ASN A 69 -10.55 4.96 -16.24
N ALA A 70 -10.28 4.32 -15.10
CA ALA A 70 -10.33 2.86 -14.95
C ALA A 70 -11.76 2.33 -15.15
N ILE A 71 -12.75 2.95 -14.49
CA ILE A 71 -14.18 2.66 -14.68
C ILE A 71 -14.58 2.83 -16.15
N GLY A 72 -14.12 3.90 -16.80
CA GLY A 72 -14.38 4.15 -18.22
C GLY A 72 -13.82 3.04 -19.12
N GLN A 73 -12.63 2.51 -18.84
CA GLN A 73 -12.08 1.37 -19.57
C GLN A 73 -12.92 0.10 -19.37
N ILE A 74 -13.30 -0.20 -18.12
CA ILE A 74 -14.15 -1.34 -17.77
C ILE A 74 -15.49 -1.28 -18.49
N ASN A 75 -16.17 -0.12 -18.42
CA ASN A 75 -17.46 0.08 -19.09
C ASN A 75 -17.34 0.00 -20.62
N ARG A 76 -16.27 0.52 -21.22
CA ARG A 76 -16.01 0.35 -22.67
C ARG A 76 -15.80 -1.10 -23.06
N PHE A 77 -15.14 -1.89 -22.21
CA PHE A 77 -14.99 -3.33 -22.46
C PHE A 77 -16.33 -4.05 -22.35
N ASN A 78 -17.15 -3.70 -21.36
CA ASN A 78 -18.50 -4.25 -21.20
C ASN A 78 -19.39 -4.03 -22.45
N THR A 79 -19.28 -2.88 -23.13
CA THR A 79 -20.05 -2.61 -24.36
C THR A 79 -19.56 -3.39 -25.59
N SER A 80 -18.40 -4.05 -25.51
CA SER A 80 -17.90 -4.92 -26.58
C SER A 80 -18.61 -6.28 -26.65
N ASN A 81 -19.47 -6.59 -25.67
CA ASN A 81 -20.17 -7.86 -25.48
C ASN A 81 -19.28 -9.08 -25.21
N LYS A 82 -17.96 -8.93 -25.05
CA LYS A 82 -17.05 -10.06 -24.81
C LYS A 82 -17.36 -10.87 -23.54
N TRP A 83 -17.84 -10.22 -22.47
CA TRP A 83 -18.25 -10.92 -21.25
C TRP A 83 -19.54 -11.71 -21.48
N GLN A 84 -20.48 -11.14 -22.22
CA GLN A 84 -21.76 -11.73 -22.59
C GLN A 84 -21.58 -12.90 -23.56
N ASP A 85 -20.67 -12.79 -24.53
CA ASP A 85 -20.27 -13.87 -25.43
C ASP A 85 -19.67 -15.06 -24.65
N ALA A 86 -19.07 -14.81 -23.48
CA ALA A 86 -18.59 -15.81 -22.54
C ALA A 86 -19.67 -16.29 -21.54
N GLY A 87 -20.92 -15.86 -21.70
CA GLY A 87 -22.06 -16.24 -20.85
C GLY A 87 -22.15 -15.51 -19.52
N LEU A 88 -21.46 -14.38 -19.36
CA LEU A 88 -21.52 -13.54 -18.16
C LEU A 88 -22.57 -12.42 -18.30
N GLU A 89 -23.13 -12.00 -17.19
CA GLU A 89 -24.02 -10.83 -17.17
C GLU A 89 -23.24 -9.55 -17.52
N PRO A 90 -23.89 -8.53 -18.11
CA PRO A 90 -23.26 -7.23 -18.30
C PRO A 90 -22.83 -6.64 -16.95
N TYR A 91 -21.60 -6.14 -16.87
CA TYR A 91 -21.08 -5.47 -15.67
C TYR A 91 -20.72 -4.02 -16.01
N ALA A 92 -21.59 -3.09 -15.60
CA ALA A 92 -21.39 -1.67 -15.82
C ALA A 92 -21.38 -0.92 -14.49
N ILE A 93 -20.33 -0.15 -14.25
CA ILE A 93 -20.19 0.69 -13.06
C ILE A 93 -20.79 2.06 -13.39
N GLN A 94 -21.84 2.46 -12.67
CA GLN A 94 -22.53 3.74 -12.89
C GLN A 94 -22.01 4.87 -12.00
N ASP A 95 -21.23 4.52 -10.96
CA ASP A 95 -20.65 5.50 -10.05
C ASP A 95 -19.65 6.41 -10.78
N HIS A 96 -19.67 7.68 -10.39
CA HIS A 96 -18.69 8.68 -10.79
C HIS A 96 -18.06 9.27 -9.53
N PHE A 97 -16.74 9.24 -9.46
CA PHE A 97 -15.98 9.65 -8.29
C PHE A 97 -15.45 11.07 -8.47
N GLU A 98 -15.82 11.96 -7.57
CA GLU A 98 -15.34 13.33 -7.44
C GLU A 98 -15.09 13.63 -5.96
N THR A 99 -14.37 14.72 -5.67
CA THR A 99 -14.03 15.13 -4.29
C THR A 99 -15.24 15.06 -3.34
N ASP A 100 -16.39 15.60 -3.78
CA ASP A 100 -17.61 15.65 -2.97
C ASP A 100 -18.29 14.28 -2.79
N THR A 101 -18.02 13.30 -3.64
CA THR A 101 -18.57 11.94 -3.49
C THR A 101 -17.79 11.09 -2.50
N VAL A 102 -16.49 11.36 -2.33
CA VAL A 102 -15.59 10.55 -1.51
C VAL A 102 -15.23 11.20 -0.18
N MET A 103 -15.41 12.53 -0.05
CA MET A 103 -15.05 13.28 1.14
C MET A 103 -16.14 14.29 1.51
N TYR A 104 -16.34 14.53 2.80
CA TYR A 104 -17.22 15.60 3.28
C TYR A 104 -16.58 16.98 3.10
N SER A 105 -17.40 18.00 2.86
CA SER A 105 -16.94 19.38 2.65
C SER A 105 -16.05 19.89 3.78
N ALA A 106 -15.06 20.70 3.43
CA ALA A 106 -14.20 21.43 4.36
C ALA A 106 -14.97 22.48 5.19
N ASP A 107 -16.17 22.88 4.75
CA ASP A 107 -17.02 23.86 5.44
C ASP A 107 -17.70 23.29 6.70
N LEU A 108 -17.66 21.96 6.86
CA LEU A 108 -18.21 21.27 8.02
C LEU A 108 -17.20 21.24 9.18
N PRO A 109 -17.62 21.05 10.44
CA PRO A 109 -16.71 21.00 11.58
C PRO A 109 -15.63 19.93 11.44
N ILE A 110 -14.37 20.31 11.69
CA ILE A 110 -13.19 19.44 11.63
C ILE A 110 -12.64 19.29 13.06
N GLY A 111 -12.39 18.05 13.49
CA GLY A 111 -11.87 17.77 14.83
C GLY A 111 -11.81 16.28 15.16
N PRO A 112 -11.50 15.87 16.40
CA PRO A 112 -11.66 14.49 16.82
C PRO A 112 -13.15 14.08 16.86
N ALA A 113 -13.43 12.78 16.94
CA ALA A 113 -14.78 12.30 17.23
C ALA A 113 -15.24 12.79 18.62
N VAL A 114 -16.52 13.12 18.76
CA VAL A 114 -17.09 13.63 20.01
C VAL A 114 -17.85 12.50 20.69
N ASN A 115 -17.35 12.01 21.84
CA ASN A 115 -17.93 10.84 22.53
C ASN A 115 -18.07 9.61 21.63
N GLY A 116 -17.12 9.41 20.70
CA GLY A 116 -17.17 8.32 19.72
C GLY A 116 -18.02 8.61 18.48
N ASP A 117 -18.74 9.73 18.42
CA ASP A 117 -19.46 10.15 17.23
C ASP A 117 -18.54 10.91 16.27
N GLU A 118 -18.19 10.26 15.16
CA GLU A 118 -17.39 10.84 14.09
C GLU A 118 -18.15 11.92 13.31
N MET A 119 -19.48 11.80 13.24
CA MET A 119 -20.35 12.70 12.45
C MET A 119 -20.62 14.02 13.17
N ALA A 120 -20.23 14.15 14.43
CA ALA A 120 -20.14 15.44 15.12
C ALA A 120 -19.04 16.35 14.53
N THR A 121 -18.02 15.79 13.88
CA THR A 121 -16.94 16.52 13.18
C THR A 121 -16.69 15.94 11.79
N PRO A 122 -17.68 16.02 10.88
CA PRO A 122 -17.66 15.30 9.62
C PRO A 122 -16.72 15.93 8.58
N GLY A 123 -16.30 17.19 8.76
CA GLY A 123 -15.47 17.90 7.78
C GLY A 123 -14.22 17.12 7.40
N LEU A 124 -13.98 17.02 6.08
CA LEU A 124 -12.87 16.30 5.45
C LEU A 124 -12.78 14.80 5.81
N ARG A 125 -13.82 14.19 6.42
CA ARG A 125 -13.85 12.74 6.59
C ARG A 125 -14.13 12.05 5.26
N ILE A 126 -13.61 10.84 5.14
CA ILE A 126 -13.93 9.96 4.01
C ILE A 126 -15.38 9.48 4.10
N LYS A 127 -16.03 9.34 2.95
CA LYS A 127 -17.37 8.75 2.84
C LYS A 127 -17.23 7.25 2.59
N HIS A 128 -17.23 6.46 3.66
CA HIS A 128 -17.00 5.02 3.61
C HIS A 128 -17.93 4.30 2.61
N ASP A 129 -19.19 4.71 2.48
CA ASP A 129 -20.11 4.09 1.52
C ASP A 129 -19.61 4.17 0.07
N ALA A 130 -18.95 5.27 -0.32
CA ALA A 130 -18.37 5.41 -1.66
C ALA A 130 -17.17 4.48 -1.86
N MET A 131 -16.28 4.43 -0.86
CA MET A 131 -15.10 3.55 -0.90
C MET A 131 -15.50 2.07 -0.87
N ASN A 132 -16.49 1.70 -0.07
CA ASN A 132 -17.01 0.34 0.00
C ASN A 132 -17.58 -0.13 -1.35
N ARG A 133 -18.24 0.76 -2.10
CA ARG A 133 -18.69 0.44 -3.47
C ARG A 133 -17.50 0.26 -4.42
N LEU A 134 -16.49 1.13 -4.33
CA LEU A 134 -15.27 1.00 -5.13
C LEU A 134 -14.52 -0.31 -4.87
N HIS A 135 -14.32 -0.67 -3.59
CA HIS A 135 -13.76 -1.96 -3.15
C HIS A 135 -14.56 -3.13 -3.72
N ARG A 136 -15.88 -3.09 -3.60
CA ARG A 136 -16.76 -4.15 -4.12
C ARG A 136 -16.64 -4.33 -5.63
N TYR A 137 -16.52 -3.26 -6.41
CA TYR A 137 -16.32 -3.38 -7.87
C TYR A 137 -15.04 -4.13 -8.22
N PHE A 138 -13.95 -3.86 -7.48
CA PHE A 138 -12.72 -4.60 -7.64
C PHE A 138 -12.89 -6.08 -7.27
N GLU A 139 -13.51 -6.38 -6.12
CA GLU A 139 -13.71 -7.76 -5.66
C GLU A 139 -14.56 -8.57 -6.65
N ASP A 140 -15.69 -8.03 -7.10
CA ASP A 140 -16.56 -8.67 -8.09
C ASP A 140 -15.82 -8.94 -9.42
N LEU A 141 -15.03 -7.97 -9.88
CA LEU A 141 -14.37 -8.02 -11.18
C LEU A 141 -13.07 -8.82 -11.17
N GLN A 142 -12.28 -8.81 -10.09
CA GLN A 142 -11.02 -9.55 -10.01
C GLN A 142 -11.22 -10.95 -9.41
N GLY A 143 -12.10 -11.08 -8.42
CA GLY A 143 -12.20 -12.26 -7.57
C GLY A 143 -11.17 -12.27 -6.44
N GLU A 144 -11.16 -13.38 -5.70
CA GLU A 144 -10.34 -13.56 -4.51
C GLU A 144 -8.95 -14.14 -4.81
N ALA A 145 -8.08 -14.13 -3.80
CA ALA A 145 -6.71 -14.66 -3.86
C ALA A 145 -6.61 -16.09 -4.42
N TRP A 146 -7.61 -16.92 -4.12
CA TRP A 146 -7.64 -18.34 -4.46
C TRP A 146 -8.48 -18.65 -5.71
N GLY A 147 -9.15 -17.64 -6.28
CA GLY A 147 -10.09 -17.83 -7.38
C GLY A 147 -10.40 -16.53 -8.09
N LEU A 148 -9.70 -16.30 -9.21
CA LEU A 148 -10.02 -15.18 -10.10
C LEU A 148 -11.42 -15.33 -10.69
N SER A 149 -12.15 -14.22 -10.74
CA SER A 149 -13.50 -14.17 -11.28
C SER A 149 -13.49 -14.49 -12.79
N SER A 150 -14.64 -14.96 -13.29
CA SER A 150 -14.82 -15.16 -14.72
C SER A 150 -14.71 -13.85 -15.51
N TYR A 151 -15.11 -12.71 -14.93
CA TYR A 151 -14.93 -11.39 -15.53
C TYR A 151 -13.45 -11.10 -15.78
N TYR A 152 -12.60 -11.32 -14.77
CA TYR A 152 -11.17 -11.09 -14.90
C TYR A 152 -10.55 -11.98 -15.97
N LYS A 153 -10.88 -13.27 -16.00
CA LYS A 153 -10.32 -14.24 -16.95
C LYS A 153 -10.63 -13.88 -18.41
N HIS A 154 -11.82 -13.36 -18.68
CA HIS A 154 -12.26 -12.98 -20.03
C HIS A 154 -11.96 -11.51 -20.41
N ALA A 155 -11.49 -10.70 -19.46
CA ALA A 155 -11.07 -9.33 -19.73
C ALA A 155 -9.79 -9.27 -20.59
N ASP A 156 -9.68 -8.27 -21.46
CA ASP A 156 -8.42 -7.97 -22.15
C ASP A 156 -7.38 -7.34 -21.20
N TYR A 157 -6.15 -7.18 -21.67
CA TYR A 157 -5.05 -6.70 -20.83
C TYR A 157 -5.27 -5.27 -20.30
N GLU A 158 -5.93 -4.41 -21.07
CA GLU A 158 -6.25 -3.05 -20.63
C GLU A 158 -7.31 -3.05 -19.54
N THR A 159 -8.31 -3.92 -19.66
CA THR A 159 -9.38 -4.07 -18.68
C THR A 159 -8.88 -4.75 -17.41
N LYS A 160 -8.02 -5.78 -17.52
CA LYS A 160 -7.32 -6.37 -16.35
C LYS A 160 -6.50 -5.35 -15.58
N TYR A 161 -5.80 -4.47 -16.29
CA TYR A 161 -5.09 -3.35 -15.69
C TYR A 161 -6.04 -2.39 -14.97
N ALA A 162 -7.13 -1.98 -15.64
CA ALA A 162 -8.12 -1.09 -15.05
C ALA A 162 -8.76 -1.67 -13.78
N ILE A 163 -9.10 -2.96 -13.78
CA ILE A 163 -9.63 -3.67 -12.60
C ILE A 163 -8.63 -3.59 -11.44
N ARG A 164 -7.36 -3.90 -11.69
CA ARG A 164 -6.30 -3.80 -10.67
C ARG A 164 -6.16 -2.36 -10.13
N GLN A 165 -6.22 -1.36 -11.01
CA GLN A 165 -6.12 0.04 -10.60
C GLN A 165 -7.28 0.48 -9.71
N LEU A 166 -8.46 -0.14 -9.78
CA LEU A 166 -9.54 0.18 -8.83
C LEU A 166 -9.08 -0.04 -7.38
N ASN A 167 -8.38 -1.15 -7.10
CA ASN A 167 -7.85 -1.45 -5.76
C ASN A 167 -6.73 -0.49 -5.36
N ASP A 168 -5.72 -0.33 -6.22
CA ASP A 168 -4.55 0.49 -5.94
C ASP A 168 -4.96 1.95 -5.66
N LEU A 169 -5.83 2.51 -6.51
CA LEU A 169 -6.30 3.88 -6.38
C LEU A 169 -7.27 4.07 -5.20
N CYS A 170 -8.07 3.04 -4.87
CA CYS A 170 -8.93 3.07 -3.69
C CYS A 170 -8.09 3.29 -2.43
N HIS A 171 -7.08 2.45 -2.22
CA HIS A 171 -6.20 2.55 -1.05
C HIS A 171 -5.36 3.83 -1.04
N GLU A 172 -4.83 4.26 -2.20
CA GLU A 172 -4.09 5.53 -2.27
C GLU A 172 -4.99 6.71 -1.89
N LEU A 173 -6.25 6.73 -2.35
CA LEU A 173 -7.23 7.76 -2.03
C LEU A 173 -7.63 7.74 -0.55
N GLU A 174 -7.83 6.56 0.05
CA GLU A 174 -8.07 6.41 1.49
C GLU A 174 -6.92 7.01 2.31
N CYS A 175 -5.67 6.62 2.01
CA CYS A 175 -4.49 7.16 2.67
C CYS A 175 -4.34 8.67 2.49
N TYR A 176 -4.63 9.18 1.29
CA TYR A 176 -4.60 10.62 1.01
C TYR A 176 -5.63 11.37 1.85
N ILE A 177 -6.91 10.96 1.84
CA ILE A 177 -7.98 11.66 2.57
C ILE A 177 -7.72 11.65 4.07
N LEU A 178 -7.29 10.51 4.63
CA LEU A 178 -6.94 10.41 6.04
C LEU A 178 -5.82 11.40 6.41
N SER A 179 -4.75 11.46 5.62
CA SER A 179 -3.65 12.39 5.87
C SER A 179 -4.06 13.84 5.62
N TYR A 180 -4.86 14.12 4.58
CA TYR A 180 -5.37 15.45 4.27
C TYR A 180 -6.23 15.99 5.40
N ARG A 181 -7.10 15.17 5.97
CA ARG A 181 -7.86 15.55 7.16
C ARG A 181 -6.95 15.88 8.34
N LYS A 182 -5.95 15.04 8.60
CA LYS A 182 -4.98 15.26 9.68
C LYS A 182 -4.15 16.52 9.45
N TYR A 183 -3.83 16.88 8.21
CA TYR A 183 -3.20 18.16 7.90
C TYR A 183 -4.01 19.38 8.38
N HIS A 184 -5.33 19.29 8.41
CA HIS A 184 -6.21 20.36 8.90
C HIS A 184 -6.57 20.26 10.39
N SER A 185 -6.54 19.06 11.00
CA SER A 185 -6.88 18.88 12.42
C SER A 185 -5.66 18.68 13.33
N ASP A 186 -4.77 17.75 12.98
CA ASP A 186 -3.65 17.29 13.78
C ASP A 186 -2.44 17.01 12.88
N LYS A 187 -1.74 18.07 12.47
CA LYS A 187 -0.71 18.02 11.41
C LYS A 187 0.35 16.95 11.63
N GLU A 188 0.71 16.68 12.88
CA GLU A 188 1.72 15.69 13.25
C GLU A 188 1.28 14.23 13.02
N TRP A 189 -0.02 13.99 12.83
CA TRP A 189 -0.61 12.65 12.64
C TRP A 189 -0.96 12.35 11.17
N GLN A 190 -0.41 13.12 10.23
CA GLN A 190 -0.35 12.68 8.84
C GLN A 190 0.38 11.34 8.75
N ARG A 191 -0.03 10.48 7.80
CA ARG A 191 0.52 9.13 7.63
C ARG A 191 1.12 8.94 6.23
N PRO A 192 2.11 9.76 5.82
CA PRO A 192 2.81 9.50 4.58
C PRO A 192 3.63 8.21 4.69
N CYS A 193 3.57 7.39 3.67
CA CYS A 193 4.38 6.18 3.58
C CYS A 193 4.74 5.91 2.12
N GLN A 194 5.67 4.97 1.95
CA GLN A 194 6.14 4.58 0.63
C GLN A 194 6.20 3.06 0.52
N ILE A 195 5.62 2.52 -0.53
CA ILE A 195 5.67 1.10 -0.89
C ILE A 195 6.59 0.95 -2.09
N ASN A 196 7.54 0.03 -2.01
CA ASN A 196 8.46 -0.28 -3.10
C ASN A 196 8.23 -1.72 -3.55
N THR A 197 7.40 -1.88 -4.57
CA THR A 197 6.98 -3.18 -5.11
C THR A 197 7.43 -3.35 -6.55
N TRP A 198 8.05 -4.49 -6.83
CA TRP A 198 8.40 -4.89 -8.18
C TRP A 198 7.37 -5.86 -8.73
N LEU A 199 6.89 -5.62 -9.95
CA LEU A 199 5.97 -6.52 -10.62
C LEU A 199 6.65 -7.88 -10.82
N GLN A 200 5.97 -8.94 -10.41
CA GLN A 200 6.45 -10.32 -10.51
C GLN A 200 7.76 -10.58 -9.75
N ALA A 201 8.05 -9.80 -8.71
CA ALA A 201 9.21 -10.05 -7.85
C ALA A 201 9.21 -11.51 -7.35
N PRO A 202 10.34 -12.24 -7.48
CA PRO A 202 10.46 -13.58 -6.92
C PRO A 202 10.28 -13.55 -5.41
N ARG A 203 9.67 -14.62 -4.90
CA ARG A 203 9.42 -14.85 -3.48
C ARG A 203 10.36 -15.94 -2.99
N THR A 204 10.93 -15.72 -1.81
CA THR A 204 11.81 -16.66 -1.10
C THR A 204 11.18 -17.00 0.25
N ASP A 205 11.23 -18.27 0.65
CA ASP A 205 10.74 -18.71 1.95
C ASP A 205 11.49 -18.07 3.11
N LEU A 206 10.75 -17.64 4.12
CA LEU A 206 11.32 -17.30 5.42
C LEU A 206 11.87 -18.56 6.10
N GLN A 207 13.04 -18.44 6.71
CA GLN A 207 13.62 -19.49 7.54
C GLN A 207 13.02 -19.43 8.95
N ASP A 208 13.07 -20.54 9.70
CA ASP A 208 12.50 -20.60 11.06
C ASP A 208 13.05 -19.47 11.97
N SER A 209 14.34 -19.14 11.86
CA SER A 209 14.96 -18.05 12.62
C SER A 209 14.49 -16.65 12.20
N ASP A 210 13.96 -16.47 10.98
CA ASP A 210 13.54 -15.16 10.48
C ASP A 210 12.29 -14.68 11.20
N TYR A 211 11.48 -15.61 11.69
CA TYR A 211 10.23 -15.29 12.37
C TYR A 211 10.43 -14.56 13.69
N GLU A 212 11.59 -14.72 14.33
CA GLU A 212 11.94 -14.02 15.57
C GLU A 212 11.93 -12.48 15.38
N TYR A 213 12.31 -12.00 14.19
CA TYR A 213 12.36 -10.57 13.90
C TYR A 213 10.99 -9.89 13.88
N PHE A 214 9.89 -10.62 13.65
CA PHE A 214 8.54 -10.05 13.81
C PHE A 214 8.25 -9.69 15.27
N THR A 215 8.76 -10.49 16.20
CA THR A 215 8.50 -10.32 17.64
C THR A 215 9.33 -9.20 18.26
N GLU A 216 10.51 -8.89 17.68
CA GLU A 216 11.38 -7.82 18.15
C GLU A 216 10.73 -6.44 17.98
N ASN A 217 10.16 -6.18 16.81
CA ASN A 217 9.57 -4.90 16.47
C ASN A 217 8.04 -4.88 16.68
N LYS A 218 7.39 -6.05 16.72
CA LYS A 218 5.92 -6.17 16.79
C LYS A 218 5.28 -5.30 15.69
N PHE A 219 4.14 -4.68 15.98
CA PHE A 219 3.45 -3.77 15.07
C PHE A 219 3.91 -2.31 15.18
N ASP A 220 5.02 -2.04 15.86
CA ASP A 220 5.53 -0.68 15.99
C ASP A 220 6.12 -0.18 14.68
N ARG A 221 5.81 1.06 14.30
CA ARG A 221 6.43 1.73 13.15
C ARG A 221 6.98 3.08 13.57
N VAL A 222 8.19 3.39 13.13
CA VAL A 222 8.85 4.67 13.42
C VAL A 222 9.16 5.42 12.14
N CYS A 223 9.18 6.74 12.23
CA CYS A 223 9.48 7.62 11.11
C CYS A 223 10.85 7.27 10.52
N GLY A 224 10.93 7.14 9.20
CA GLY A 224 12.11 6.75 8.45
C GLY A 224 12.48 5.26 8.55
N GLY A 225 11.68 4.45 9.24
CA GLY A 225 11.89 3.01 9.33
C GLY A 225 11.67 2.33 7.98
N VAL A 226 12.58 1.43 7.61
CA VAL A 226 12.45 0.56 6.43
C VAL A 226 11.95 -0.79 6.91
N TYR A 227 10.88 -1.30 6.32
CA TYR A 227 10.24 -2.53 6.75
C TYR A 227 10.10 -3.51 5.59
N LEU A 228 10.15 -4.81 5.90
CA LEU A 228 9.87 -5.84 4.92
C LEU A 228 8.43 -5.67 4.42
N HIS A 229 8.26 -5.61 3.10
CA HIS A 229 6.94 -5.51 2.50
C HIS A 229 6.21 -6.85 2.56
N TRP A 230 4.90 -6.81 2.79
CA TRP A 230 4.05 -7.99 2.80
C TRP A 230 3.78 -8.48 1.38
N CYS A 231 4.64 -9.35 0.87
CA CYS A 231 4.58 -9.80 -0.53
C CYS A 231 3.63 -11.00 -0.75
N GLN A 232 2.60 -11.19 0.06
CA GLN A 232 1.68 -12.34 0.01
C GLN A 232 0.22 -11.86 0.01
N VAL A 233 -0.67 -12.61 -0.64
CA VAL A 233 -2.11 -12.30 -0.64
C VAL A 233 -2.78 -13.01 0.52
N GLY A 234 -3.72 -12.33 1.18
CA GLY A 234 -4.48 -12.81 2.34
C GLY A 234 -4.58 -11.72 3.40
N LYS A 235 -5.40 -11.94 4.42
CA LYS A 235 -5.49 -11.03 5.56
C LYS A 235 -4.57 -11.49 6.68
N THR A 236 -3.87 -10.56 7.30
CA THR A 236 -3.14 -10.81 8.55
C THR A 236 -4.10 -10.93 9.73
N HIS A 237 -3.61 -11.52 10.83
CA HIS A 237 -4.41 -11.61 12.06
C HIS A 237 -4.89 -10.25 12.55
N ILE A 238 -4.06 -9.20 12.46
CA ILE A 238 -4.43 -7.86 12.93
C ILE A 238 -5.43 -7.18 12.00
N GLU A 239 -5.39 -7.43 10.70
CA GLU A 239 -6.40 -6.95 9.76
C GLU A 239 -7.76 -7.58 10.04
N VAL A 240 -7.81 -8.91 10.24
CA VAL A 240 -9.06 -9.58 10.63
C VAL A 240 -9.58 -9.06 11.96
N PHE A 241 -8.72 -8.87 12.96
CA PHE A 241 -9.13 -8.29 14.25
C PHE A 241 -9.78 -6.91 14.09
N ARG A 242 -9.22 -6.05 13.22
CA ARG A 242 -9.75 -4.70 12.95
C ARG A 242 -11.06 -4.75 12.17
N ASP A 243 -11.13 -5.57 11.13
CA ASP A 243 -12.31 -5.69 10.27
C ASP A 243 -13.53 -6.24 11.04
N GLU A 244 -13.29 -7.19 11.96
CA GLU A 244 -14.33 -7.84 12.75
C GLU A 244 -14.65 -7.11 14.07
N ASP A 245 -14.03 -5.97 14.33
CA ASP A 245 -14.15 -5.21 15.60
C ASP A 245 -13.90 -6.11 16.83
N GLY A 246 -12.90 -6.99 16.72
CA GLY A 246 -12.51 -7.92 17.78
C GLY A 246 -13.54 -9.00 18.14
N LYS A 247 -14.52 -9.27 17.27
CA LYS A 247 -15.41 -10.44 17.41
C LYS A 247 -14.64 -11.74 17.20
N ASP A 248 -15.12 -12.81 17.82
CA ASP A 248 -14.51 -14.13 17.68
C ASP A 248 -14.71 -14.66 16.27
N ILE A 249 -13.68 -15.33 15.75
CA ILE A 249 -13.67 -15.82 14.38
C ILE A 249 -14.49 -17.11 14.28
N ASP A 250 -15.19 -17.27 13.16
CA ASP A 250 -15.73 -18.56 12.75
C ASP A 250 -14.73 -19.29 11.81
N ASP A 251 -15.07 -20.53 11.45
CA ASP A 251 -14.24 -21.37 10.59
C ASP A 251 -13.95 -20.73 9.22
N VAL A 252 -14.85 -19.87 8.73
CA VAL A 252 -14.72 -19.20 7.42
C VAL A 252 -13.71 -18.07 7.52
N VAL A 253 -13.81 -17.22 8.54
CA VAL A 253 -12.86 -16.13 8.80
C VAL A 253 -11.45 -16.67 9.03
N CYS A 254 -11.32 -17.80 9.74
CA CYS A 254 -10.03 -18.45 10.02
C CYS A 254 -9.29 -18.89 8.73
N SER A 255 -10.01 -19.34 7.70
CA SER A 255 -9.42 -19.80 6.43
C SER A 255 -8.82 -18.67 5.58
N SER A 256 -9.21 -17.41 5.83
CA SER A 256 -8.72 -16.23 5.10
C SER A 256 -7.44 -15.63 5.70
N ILE A 257 -7.10 -16.01 6.95
CA ILE A 257 -5.92 -15.53 7.65
C ILE A 257 -4.67 -16.19 7.08
N SER A 258 -3.68 -15.37 6.75
CA SER A 258 -2.41 -15.82 6.19
C SER A 258 -1.27 -15.13 6.92
N ALA A 259 -0.46 -15.87 7.67
CA ALA A 259 0.82 -15.37 8.19
C ALA A 259 1.86 -15.29 7.06
N LEU A 260 2.82 -14.36 7.16
CA LEU A 260 3.81 -14.18 6.11
C LEU A 260 4.75 -15.39 6.07
N LYS A 261 4.87 -16.00 4.89
CA LYS A 261 5.79 -17.13 4.68
C LYS A 261 6.91 -16.80 3.72
N TYR A 262 6.74 -15.74 2.95
CA TYR A 262 7.66 -15.36 1.91
C TYR A 262 8.16 -13.94 2.10
N TYR A 263 9.40 -13.69 1.69
CA TYR A 263 9.93 -12.36 1.49
C TYR A 263 10.38 -12.18 0.04
N SER A 264 10.57 -10.93 -0.36
CA SER A 264 11.17 -10.54 -1.64
C SER A 264 12.09 -9.34 -1.39
N GLY A 265 12.68 -8.79 -2.45
CA GLY A 265 13.40 -7.51 -2.35
C GLY A 265 12.49 -6.29 -2.17
N CYS A 266 11.17 -6.44 -2.14
CA CYS A 266 10.21 -5.36 -1.87
C CYS A 266 10.30 -4.86 -0.43
N PHE A 267 10.02 -3.58 -0.20
CA PHE A 267 10.07 -2.96 1.13
C PHE A 267 9.20 -1.71 1.24
N ASP A 268 8.78 -1.42 2.45
CA ASP A 268 8.06 -0.20 2.80
C ASP A 268 8.97 0.78 3.52
N ILE A 269 8.67 2.08 3.41
CA ILE A 269 9.26 3.12 4.26
C ILE A 269 8.12 3.87 4.95
N GLU A 270 8.17 3.91 6.27
CA GLU A 270 7.28 4.74 7.06
C GLU A 270 7.83 6.17 7.10
N TRP A 271 7.03 7.16 6.72
CA TRP A 271 7.41 8.58 6.88
C TRP A 271 6.56 9.27 7.94
N GLY A 272 5.42 8.70 8.34
CA GLY A 272 4.59 9.23 9.41
C GLY A 272 5.30 9.22 10.76
N LYS A 273 4.75 9.98 11.70
CA LYS A 273 5.21 10.01 13.09
C LYS A 273 5.23 8.60 13.70
N ASP A 274 6.11 8.39 14.66
CA ASP A 274 6.21 7.14 15.41
C ASP A 274 4.85 6.70 15.96
N VAL A 275 4.53 5.43 15.71
CA VAL A 275 3.40 4.68 16.26
C VAL A 275 3.99 3.48 16.96
N THR A 276 4.22 3.65 18.25
CA THR A 276 4.69 2.61 19.15
C THR A 276 3.80 2.57 20.38
N CYS A 277 3.86 1.49 21.16
CA CYS A 277 3.12 1.41 22.42
C CYS A 277 3.48 2.55 23.41
N ASP A 278 4.66 3.13 23.28
CA ASP A 278 5.13 4.24 24.13
C ASP A 278 4.70 5.62 23.62
N THR A 279 4.53 5.77 22.30
CA THR A 279 4.29 7.08 21.65
C THR A 279 2.83 7.28 21.23
N ALA A 280 2.06 6.20 21.11
CA ALA A 280 0.68 6.20 20.65
C ALA A 280 -0.21 5.38 21.61
N PRO A 281 -0.89 6.02 22.58
CA PRO A 281 -1.73 5.31 23.56
C PRO A 281 -2.84 4.45 22.93
N TRP A 282 -3.42 4.92 21.82
CA TRP A 282 -4.44 4.17 21.08
C TRP A 282 -3.87 2.90 20.42
N HIS A 283 -2.61 2.93 19.98
CA HIS A 283 -1.92 1.75 19.45
C HIS A 283 -1.65 0.76 20.57
N LYS A 284 -1.19 1.24 21.73
CA LYS A 284 -1.05 0.39 22.91
C LYS A 284 -2.37 -0.27 23.30
N GLU A 285 -3.46 0.48 23.34
CA GLU A 285 -4.78 -0.06 23.66
C GLU A 285 -5.23 -1.12 22.65
N GLU A 286 -5.00 -0.91 21.36
CA GLU A 286 -5.27 -1.90 20.32
C GLU A 286 -4.46 -3.18 20.54
N GLN A 287 -3.15 -3.05 20.78
CA GLN A 287 -2.29 -4.20 21.07
C GLN A 287 -2.74 -4.94 22.33
N ASP A 288 -3.07 -4.22 23.41
CA ASP A 288 -3.55 -4.79 24.67
C ASP A 288 -4.89 -5.54 24.49
N LYS A 289 -5.70 -5.23 23.46
CA LYS A 289 -6.91 -5.98 23.09
C LYS A 289 -6.65 -7.12 22.11
N PHE A 290 -5.72 -6.94 21.19
CA PHE A 290 -5.41 -7.88 20.11
C PHE A 290 -4.81 -9.20 20.62
N TYR A 291 -3.83 -9.15 21.56
CA TYR A 291 -3.22 -10.37 22.08
C TYR A 291 -4.20 -11.26 22.87
N PRO A 292 -5.07 -10.73 23.75
CA PRO A 292 -6.15 -11.52 24.35
C PRO A 292 -7.12 -12.10 23.32
N TRP A 293 -7.44 -11.35 22.25
CA TRP A 293 -8.28 -11.83 21.17
C TRP A 293 -7.66 -13.05 20.46
N LEU A 294 -6.36 -13.01 20.17
CA LEU A 294 -5.64 -14.16 19.60
C LEU A 294 -5.79 -15.41 20.47
N GLN A 295 -5.55 -15.28 21.78
CA GLN A 295 -5.64 -16.40 22.72
C GLN A 295 -7.07 -16.97 22.81
N ARG A 296 -8.08 -16.11 22.84
CA ARG A 296 -9.49 -16.52 22.88
C ARG A 296 -9.90 -17.28 21.62
N ASN A 297 -9.27 -16.98 20.48
CA ASN A 297 -9.47 -17.66 19.20
C ASN A 297 -8.50 -18.83 18.95
N GLY A 298 -7.78 -19.28 19.99
CA GLY A 298 -6.96 -20.50 19.95
C GLY A 298 -5.58 -20.34 19.33
N PHE A 299 -5.12 -19.12 19.05
CA PHE A 299 -3.78 -18.86 18.54
C PHE A 299 -2.75 -18.81 19.68
N ASP A 300 -1.62 -19.50 19.50
CA ASP A 300 -0.48 -19.39 20.41
C ASP A 300 0.29 -18.10 20.12
N THR A 301 0.08 -17.08 20.94
CA THR A 301 0.76 -15.77 20.80
C THR A 301 2.28 -15.83 20.93
N THR A 302 2.84 -16.96 21.37
CA THR A 302 4.29 -17.18 21.44
C THR A 302 4.86 -17.85 20.20
N ASP A 303 4.02 -18.34 19.29
CA ASP A 303 4.47 -18.91 18.02
C ASP A 303 4.91 -17.78 17.06
N PRO A 304 6.22 -17.65 16.78
CA PRO A 304 6.70 -16.59 15.90
C PRO A 304 6.21 -16.79 14.44
N LYS A 305 5.75 -17.99 14.07
CA LYS A 305 5.19 -18.28 12.73
C LYS A 305 3.83 -17.66 12.48
N LEU A 306 3.20 -17.05 13.49
CA LEU A 306 2.04 -16.18 13.29
C LEU A 306 2.42 -14.84 12.63
N SER A 307 3.71 -14.51 12.55
CA SER A 307 4.24 -13.27 11.92
C SER A 307 3.59 -12.00 12.48
N LEU A 308 3.42 -11.94 13.80
CA LEU A 308 2.74 -10.85 14.50
C LEU A 308 3.61 -9.59 14.60
N GLY A 309 3.77 -8.89 13.48
CA GLY A 309 4.48 -7.62 13.43
C GLY A 309 5.09 -7.28 12.09
N PHE A 310 6.13 -6.46 12.10
CA PHE A 310 6.91 -6.06 10.94
C PHE A 310 8.40 -6.35 11.15
N ILE A 311 9.05 -6.98 10.18
CA ILE A 311 10.52 -7.08 10.20
C ILE A 311 11.10 -5.73 9.76
N LYS A 312 11.78 -5.05 10.68
CA LYS A 312 12.47 -3.79 10.39
C LYS A 312 13.82 -4.06 9.73
N LEU A 313 14.02 -3.56 8.52
CA LEU A 313 15.21 -3.75 7.69
C LEU A 313 16.29 -2.70 7.91
N GLY A 314 15.89 -1.51 8.37
CA GLY A 314 16.80 -0.38 8.53
C GLY A 314 16.11 0.91 8.91
N GLN A 315 16.88 2.00 8.83
CA GLN A 315 16.48 3.33 9.27
C GLN A 315 17.07 4.41 8.34
N CYS A 316 16.27 5.42 8.02
CA CYS A 316 16.71 6.61 7.32
C CYS A 316 17.67 7.43 8.17
N ASN A 317 18.76 7.91 7.58
CA ASN A 317 19.64 8.90 8.18
C ASN A 317 19.13 10.30 7.79
N PHE A 318 18.24 10.86 8.61
CA PHE A 318 17.57 12.13 8.29
C PHE A 318 18.54 13.30 8.17
N MET A 319 19.46 13.47 9.11
CA MET A 319 20.43 14.57 9.03
C MET A 319 21.29 14.52 7.77
N ARG A 320 21.70 13.32 7.33
CA ARG A 320 22.45 13.16 6.08
C ARG A 320 21.59 13.43 4.84
N SER A 321 20.30 13.11 4.90
CA SER A 321 19.41 13.14 3.72
C SER A 321 18.69 14.49 3.56
N PHE A 322 18.29 15.11 4.66
CA PHE A 322 17.37 16.24 4.70
C PHE A 322 17.88 17.42 5.56
N GLN A 323 18.97 17.23 6.31
CA GLN A 323 19.51 18.24 7.23
C GLN A 323 18.55 18.67 8.36
N THR A 324 17.55 17.84 8.64
CA THR A 324 16.56 18.04 9.71
C THR A 324 16.11 16.68 10.23
N ASN A 325 15.58 16.65 11.46
CA ASN A 325 14.87 15.49 12.01
C ASN A 325 13.36 15.77 12.18
N ASP A 326 12.88 16.96 11.79
CA ASP A 326 11.46 17.28 11.85
C ASP A 326 10.72 16.53 10.73
N PRO A 327 9.80 15.59 11.06
CA PRO A 327 9.02 14.87 10.06
C PRO A 327 8.27 15.81 9.12
N GLN A 328 7.73 16.93 9.59
CA GLN A 328 6.96 17.85 8.74
C GLN A 328 7.82 18.54 7.68
N GLU A 329 9.06 18.88 8.02
CA GLU A 329 10.02 19.40 7.03
C GLU A 329 10.41 18.33 6.01
N ILE A 330 10.62 17.09 6.46
CA ILE A 330 10.90 15.94 5.60
C ILE A 330 9.73 15.69 4.63
N TRP A 331 8.48 15.76 5.09
CA TRP A 331 7.30 15.57 4.24
C TRP A 331 7.20 16.63 3.15
N LYS A 332 7.47 17.91 3.46
CA LYS A 332 7.50 19.01 2.49
C LYS A 332 8.57 18.79 1.42
N ILE A 333 9.73 18.25 1.80
CA ILE A 333 10.79 17.89 0.87
C ILE A 333 10.31 16.74 -0.01
N LEU A 334 9.93 15.61 0.59
CA LEU A 334 9.55 14.39 -0.14
C LEU A 334 8.31 14.55 -1.02
N SER A 335 7.38 15.43 -0.67
CA SER A 335 6.20 15.73 -1.51
C SER A 335 6.59 16.27 -2.90
N LYS A 336 7.80 16.85 -3.04
CA LYS A 336 8.35 17.29 -4.33
C LYS A 336 9.01 16.17 -5.13
N TYR A 337 9.48 15.10 -4.46
CA TYR A 337 10.31 14.06 -5.07
C TYR A 337 9.63 12.67 -5.04
N GLN A 338 8.43 12.58 -5.59
CA GLN A 338 7.62 11.35 -5.60
C GLN A 338 7.86 10.48 -6.84
N ASP A 339 9.14 10.25 -7.14
CA ASP A 339 9.60 9.28 -8.14
C ASP A 339 10.91 8.63 -7.69
N LEU A 340 10.91 7.32 -7.46
CA LEU A 340 12.11 6.57 -7.11
C LEU A 340 13.00 6.35 -8.34
N TYR A 341 13.90 7.27 -8.64
CA TYR A 341 14.69 7.19 -9.88
C TYR A 341 15.78 6.11 -9.82
N ARG A 342 16.48 5.96 -8.69
CA ARG A 342 17.63 5.04 -8.59
C ARG A 342 17.79 4.46 -7.20
N ILE A 343 18.22 3.21 -7.12
CA ILE A 343 18.69 2.56 -5.89
C ILE A 343 20.16 2.17 -6.05
N ASP A 344 20.96 2.46 -5.03
CA ASP A 344 22.35 2.05 -4.89
C ASP A 344 22.55 1.30 -3.57
N ILE A 345 22.98 0.05 -3.66
CA ILE A 345 23.21 -0.82 -2.51
C ILE A 345 24.41 -1.74 -2.77
N ASP A 346 25.42 -1.64 -1.90
CA ASP A 346 26.65 -2.45 -1.93
C ASP A 346 27.31 -2.48 -3.33
N GLY A 347 27.31 -1.34 -4.03
CA GLY A 347 27.88 -1.19 -5.38
C GLY A 347 27.00 -1.72 -6.52
N VAL A 348 25.83 -2.29 -6.23
CA VAL A 348 24.81 -2.65 -7.22
C VAL A 348 23.85 -1.49 -7.40
N VAL A 349 23.62 -1.12 -8.65
CA VAL A 349 22.77 0.02 -9.03
C VAL A 349 21.63 -0.46 -9.90
N GLY A 350 20.40 -0.05 -9.55
CA GLY A 350 19.23 -0.14 -10.43
C GLY A 350 18.70 1.26 -10.71
N THR A 351 18.42 1.54 -11.99
CA THR A 351 17.84 2.81 -12.45
C THR A 351 16.47 2.54 -13.07
N PHE A 352 15.47 3.29 -12.63
CA PHE A 352 14.08 3.20 -13.06
C PHE A 352 13.71 4.48 -13.80
N ASP A 353 14.23 4.63 -15.02
CA ASP A 353 14.07 5.85 -15.82
C ASP A 353 12.70 5.90 -16.52
N TYR A 354 11.66 5.89 -15.70
CA TYR A 354 10.28 6.07 -16.09
C TYR A 354 9.49 6.59 -14.90
N VAL A 355 8.46 7.41 -15.17
CA VAL A 355 7.63 8.04 -14.13
C VAL A 355 6.15 7.86 -14.46
N TRP A 356 5.30 7.81 -13.44
CA TRP A 356 3.85 7.63 -13.60
C TRP A 356 3.17 8.73 -14.43
N SER A 357 3.77 9.93 -14.46
CA SER A 357 3.24 11.12 -15.16
C SER A 357 3.57 11.14 -16.67
N GLN A 358 4.48 10.28 -17.14
CA GLN A 358 4.90 10.31 -18.54
C GLN A 358 3.90 9.59 -19.46
N ALA A 359 3.80 10.05 -20.70
CA ALA A 359 3.02 9.38 -21.73
C ALA A 359 3.51 7.94 -21.94
N GLY A 360 2.57 6.99 -22.07
CA GLY A 360 2.87 5.57 -22.31
C GLY A 360 3.32 4.79 -21.07
N TYR A 361 3.34 5.38 -19.87
CA TYR A 361 3.64 4.62 -18.63
C TYR A 361 2.66 3.46 -18.40
N LYS A 362 1.35 3.68 -18.61
CA LYS A 362 0.33 2.61 -18.56
C LYS A 362 0.71 1.44 -19.48
N ASP A 363 1.09 1.72 -20.73
CA ASP A 363 1.43 0.70 -21.71
C ASP A 363 2.70 -0.06 -21.31
N LEU A 364 3.68 0.64 -20.74
CA LEU A 364 4.88 0.03 -20.19
C LEU A 364 4.51 -0.97 -19.09
N GLN A 365 3.66 -0.57 -18.14
CA GLN A 365 3.24 -1.43 -17.04
C GLN A 365 2.46 -2.65 -17.54
N ILE A 366 1.47 -2.45 -18.42
CA ILE A 366 0.67 -3.52 -19.02
C ILE A 366 1.58 -4.57 -19.67
N LYS A 367 2.56 -4.15 -20.48
CA LYS A 367 3.50 -5.08 -21.12
C LYS A 367 4.24 -5.97 -20.13
N GLN A 368 4.62 -5.43 -18.98
CA GLN A 368 5.29 -6.18 -17.92
C GLN A 368 4.34 -7.17 -17.24
N MET A 369 3.03 -6.88 -17.17
CA MET A 369 2.04 -7.75 -16.53
C MET A 369 1.48 -8.87 -17.43
N ILE A 370 1.63 -8.77 -18.75
CA ILE A 370 1.11 -9.77 -19.72
C ILE A 370 1.46 -11.22 -19.33
N PRO A 371 2.71 -11.57 -18.96
CA PRO A 371 3.03 -12.94 -18.55
C PRO A 371 2.15 -13.45 -17.40
N GLY A 372 1.97 -12.61 -16.37
CA GLY A 372 1.09 -12.89 -15.24
C GLY A 372 -0.38 -13.01 -15.66
N TYR A 373 -0.86 -12.12 -16.53
CA TYR A 373 -2.23 -12.17 -17.06
C TYR A 373 -2.51 -13.43 -17.88
N ILE A 374 -1.55 -13.88 -18.70
CA ILE A 374 -1.68 -15.11 -19.48
C ILE A 374 -1.72 -16.33 -18.55
N HIS A 375 -0.87 -16.36 -17.53
CA HIS A 375 -0.86 -17.44 -16.55
C HIS A 375 -2.19 -17.53 -15.79
N SER A 376 -2.73 -16.38 -15.38
CA SER A 376 -3.90 -16.29 -14.52
C SER A 376 -5.25 -16.43 -15.24
N SER A 377 -5.24 -16.38 -16.58
CA SER A 377 -6.45 -16.56 -17.42
C SER A 377 -6.62 -17.99 -17.94
N ARG A 378 -5.74 -18.92 -17.53
CA ARG A 378 -5.91 -20.36 -17.73
C ARG A 378 -6.75 -20.93 -16.59
#